data_AF-A0A919TI89-F1
#
_entry.id   AF-A0A919TI89-F1
#
_cell.length_a   1.000
_cell.length_b   1.000
_cell.length_c   1.000
_cell.angle_alpha   90.00
_cell.angle_beta   90.00
_cell.angle_gamma   90.00
#
_symmetry.space_group_name_H-M   'P 1'
#
loop_
_entity.id
_entity.type
_entity.pdbx_description
1 polymer ?
#
loop_
_entity_poly.entity_id
_entity_poly.type
_entity_poly.pdbx_seq_one_letter_code
_entity_poly.pdbx_strand_id
1 'polypeptide(L)'
;MVNQPDTATVLAARAGDPAAVDRLVAGYLPLVYTIVGRALEGHADVDDVVQETMIRVLRNLGELREPEAFRSWLVAITVRQVRDRFRSRQVVPDALLDADLRDPGADFTDLAITRLELSGQRRETAEATRWLDEENRELLSLWWLEASGELTRDEIVAGTGLGRQHAAVRIQRMKGQLETARAVVRALQRSPLCPELAVLIEPWDHRPHALWRKRIARHTRECRLCAAVWQDLVAAERLLTGLALIVPPSALTAKLTTGAAGATSYAAASSGKAAAGGKAAAGKLAVKAGVGAAQKALVTALAVSVVGGGGAAVYALRAENDPAAPAPQAIVAPAPATSGTTAPPTLAPSSAPPTTSPAPRRTSASPKPAVPARQTSAKKGVGVWKFTGSKAALEDVGAAWYYDWASQNNDFPGPAGVEFVPMIWGRQNVTGAALAEARSEGDTLLGFNEPDLAGQANMSVEDALTAWPQLEATGMRLVSPAVAFGGDTPGGWLDRFLTGARSKGLRVDAIALHWYGSDFSAASVNQFLGYVDAVHKRYGKPIWITEFGLMNFSGSPKYPSDAQKVAFIKGATAGLEKRSFVERYAWFGLPAVGDSVDFGLYEDGDSPTEAGKAYRAAG
;
A
#
# COMPACT_ATOMS: atom_id res chain seq x y z
N MET A 1 14.53 -16.99 5.52
CA MET A 1 14.62 -15.87 6.49
C MET A 1 15.08 -14.65 5.70
N VAL A 2 14.28 -13.59 5.67
CA VAL A 2 14.73 -12.27 5.19
C VAL A 2 15.75 -11.73 6.19
N ASN A 3 16.73 -10.91 5.77
CA ASN A 3 17.81 -10.37 6.61
C ASN A 3 17.30 -9.80 7.93
N GLN A 4 17.33 -10.61 9.00
CA GLN A 4 17.08 -10.14 10.35
C GLN A 4 18.35 -9.39 10.82
N PRO A 5 18.21 -8.21 11.46
CA PRO A 5 19.37 -7.48 11.99
C PRO A 5 20.19 -8.38 12.90
N ASP A 6 21.50 -8.45 12.63
CA ASP A 6 22.42 -9.31 13.37
C ASP A 6 22.74 -8.75 14.76
N THR A 7 23.36 -9.58 15.61
CA THR A 7 23.79 -9.20 16.96
C THR A 7 24.74 -7.98 16.93
N ALA A 8 25.51 -7.81 15.86
CA ALA A 8 26.36 -6.63 15.66
C ALA A 8 25.53 -5.35 15.47
N THR A 9 24.44 -5.39 14.70
CA THR A 9 23.49 -4.28 14.55
C THR A 9 22.81 -3.95 15.89
N VAL A 10 22.43 -4.95 16.70
CA VAL A 10 21.89 -4.72 18.06
C VAL A 10 22.92 -4.02 18.95
N LEU A 11 24.18 -4.46 18.93
CA LEU A 11 25.27 -3.86 19.70
C LEU A 11 25.57 -2.42 19.27
N ALA A 12 25.63 -2.15 17.96
CA ALA A 12 25.84 -0.81 17.42
C ALA A 12 24.68 0.14 17.75
N ALA A 13 23.44 -0.32 17.61
CA ALA A 13 22.25 0.45 17.99
C ALA A 13 22.23 0.76 19.50
N ARG A 14 22.63 -0.20 20.35
CA ARG A 14 22.80 -0.01 21.80
C ARG A 14 23.93 0.99 22.14
N ALA A 15 24.98 1.06 21.32
CA ALA A 15 26.04 2.06 21.43
C ALA A 15 25.63 3.46 20.89
N GLY A 16 24.44 3.58 20.30
CA GLY A 16 23.89 4.84 19.80
C GLY A 16 24.18 5.16 18.33
N ASP A 17 24.66 4.20 17.52
CA ASP A 17 24.79 4.37 16.06
C ASP A 17 23.40 4.57 15.42
N PRO A 18 23.08 5.76 14.87
CA PRO A 18 21.77 6.02 14.26
C PRO A 18 21.46 5.09 13.09
N ALA A 19 22.46 4.76 12.26
CA ALA A 19 22.26 3.89 11.11
C ALA A 19 21.99 2.43 11.54
N ALA A 20 22.56 1.98 12.67
CA ALA A 20 22.21 0.70 13.26
C ALA A 20 20.81 0.71 13.88
N VAL A 21 20.40 1.82 14.52
CA VAL A 21 19.02 1.98 15.00
C VAL A 21 18.02 1.91 13.85
N ASP A 22 18.26 2.60 12.74
CA ASP A 22 17.38 2.55 11.56
C ASP A 22 17.28 1.14 10.96
N ARG A 23 18.41 0.43 10.81
CA ARG A 23 18.41 -0.98 10.37
C ARG A 23 17.66 -1.89 11.34
N LEU A 24 17.83 -1.69 12.64
CA LEU A 24 17.14 -2.46 13.69
C LEU A 24 15.62 -2.22 13.65
N VAL A 25 15.19 -0.97 13.52
CA VAL A 25 13.77 -0.60 13.39
C VAL A 25 13.18 -1.19 12.12
N ALA A 26 13.80 -0.96 10.96
CA ALA A 26 13.29 -1.44 9.67
C ALA A 26 13.16 -2.97 9.61
N GLY A 27 14.14 -3.71 10.16
CA GLY A 27 14.14 -5.18 10.15
C GLY A 27 13.09 -5.82 11.07
N TYR A 28 12.71 -5.14 12.17
CA TYR A 28 11.79 -5.70 13.17
C TYR A 28 10.39 -5.08 13.19
N LEU A 29 10.18 -3.91 12.59
CA LEU A 29 8.86 -3.26 12.51
C LEU A 29 7.77 -4.15 11.87
N PRO A 30 8.01 -4.92 10.78
CA PRO A 30 6.98 -5.81 10.21
C PRO A 30 6.57 -6.95 11.14
N LEU A 31 7.48 -7.42 12.00
CA LEU A 31 7.18 -8.43 13.02
C LEU A 31 6.24 -7.85 14.08
N VAL A 32 6.58 -6.68 14.64
CA VAL A 32 5.77 -5.99 15.66
C VAL A 32 4.39 -5.64 15.09
N TYR A 33 4.34 -5.05 13.89
CA TYR A 33 3.10 -4.72 13.20
C TYR A 33 2.21 -5.94 12.96
N THR A 34 2.81 -7.08 12.58
CA THR A 34 2.06 -8.33 12.40
C THR A 34 1.51 -8.89 13.72
N ILE A 35 2.26 -8.83 14.82
CA ILE A 35 1.79 -9.28 16.15
C ILE A 35 0.63 -8.39 16.64
N VAL A 36 0.83 -7.06 16.64
CA VAL A 36 -0.15 -6.09 17.14
C VAL A 36 -1.40 -6.08 16.27
N GLY A 37 -1.25 -6.00 14.95
CA GLY A 37 -2.36 -5.96 14.00
C GLY A 37 -3.26 -7.18 14.07
N ARG A 38 -2.69 -8.38 14.22
CA ARG A 38 -3.45 -9.64 14.40
C ARG A 38 -4.14 -9.72 15.76
N ALA A 39 -3.49 -9.25 16.83
CA ALA A 39 -4.09 -9.28 18.16
C ALA A 39 -5.27 -8.29 18.29
N LEU A 40 -5.12 -7.08 17.74
CA LEU A 40 -6.11 -6.00 17.81
C LEU A 40 -7.12 -6.01 16.66
N GLU A 41 -7.00 -6.90 15.68
CA GLU A 41 -7.88 -7.03 14.51
C GLU A 41 -8.06 -5.72 13.75
N GLY A 42 -6.96 -5.01 13.51
CA GLY A 42 -6.98 -3.78 12.73
C GLY A 42 -7.71 -2.60 13.40
N HIS A 43 -7.77 -2.57 14.73
CA HIS A 43 -8.20 -1.36 15.45
C HIS A 43 -7.38 -0.13 15.02
N ALA A 44 -7.98 1.06 15.07
CA ALA A 44 -7.27 2.33 14.80
C ALA A 44 -6.00 2.52 15.65
N ASP A 45 -5.91 1.86 16.81
CA ASP A 45 -4.77 1.94 17.73
C ASP A 45 -3.58 1.05 17.32
N VAL A 46 -3.66 0.29 16.21
CA VAL A 46 -2.57 -0.59 15.79
C VAL A 46 -1.29 0.21 15.55
N ASP A 47 -1.38 1.33 14.83
CA ASP A 47 -0.22 2.21 14.59
C ASP A 47 0.33 2.80 15.89
N ASP A 48 -0.53 3.26 16.80
CA ASP A 48 -0.15 3.82 18.11
C ASP A 48 0.53 2.78 19.02
N VAL A 49 -0.02 1.57 19.09
CA VAL A 49 0.53 0.47 19.91
C VAL A 49 1.85 -0.04 19.30
N VAL A 50 1.98 -0.08 17.98
CA VAL A 50 3.26 -0.37 17.31
C VAL A 50 4.27 0.74 17.58
N GLN A 51 3.86 2.02 17.49
CA GLN A 51 4.73 3.16 17.75
C GLN A 51 5.26 3.16 19.19
N GLU A 52 4.37 3.05 20.20
CA GLU A 52 4.78 3.00 21.61
C GLU A 52 5.62 1.74 21.90
N THR A 53 5.32 0.59 21.28
CA THR A 53 6.16 -0.61 21.39
C THR A 53 7.59 -0.34 20.91
N MET A 54 7.75 0.25 19.73
CA MET A 54 9.08 0.54 19.17
C MET A 54 9.82 1.63 19.95
N ILE A 55 9.13 2.68 20.40
CA ILE A 55 9.70 3.70 21.30
C ILE A 55 10.17 3.06 22.60
N ARG A 56 9.39 2.15 23.19
CA ARG A 56 9.73 1.45 24.43
C ARG A 56 10.92 0.51 24.24
N VAL A 57 11.01 -0.18 23.11
CA VAL A 57 12.17 -1.01 22.74
C VAL A 57 13.43 -0.16 22.65
N LEU A 58 13.40 0.96 21.91
CA LEU A 58 14.57 1.84 21.77
C LEU A 58 15.00 2.47 23.10
N ARG A 59 14.04 2.96 23.92
CA ARG A 59 14.33 3.53 25.25
C ARG A 59 15.02 2.55 26.21
N ASN A 60 14.63 1.27 26.17
CA ASN A 60 15.16 0.26 27.09
C ASN A 60 16.28 -0.61 26.47
N LEU A 61 16.73 -0.31 25.24
CA LEU A 61 17.75 -1.08 24.53
C LEU A 61 19.09 -1.16 25.29
N GLY A 62 19.41 -0.11 26.06
CA GLY A 62 20.58 -0.08 26.95
C GLY A 62 20.56 -1.12 28.08
N GLU A 63 19.36 -1.52 28.52
CA GLU A 63 19.14 -2.49 29.62
C GLU A 63 19.20 -3.95 29.15
N LEU A 64 19.23 -4.19 27.84
CA LEU A 64 19.31 -5.54 27.28
C LEU A 64 20.66 -6.20 27.65
N ARG A 65 20.58 -7.23 28.50
CA ARG A 65 21.75 -7.96 29.03
C ARG A 65 22.41 -8.85 27.98
N GLU A 66 21.58 -9.55 27.21
CA GLU A 66 21.96 -10.55 26.20
C GLU A 66 21.50 -10.02 24.82
N PRO A 67 22.38 -9.41 24.01
CA PRO A 67 22.01 -8.84 22.71
C PRO A 67 21.42 -9.87 21.73
N GLU A 68 21.87 -11.12 21.83
CA GLU A 68 21.35 -12.26 21.08
C GLU A 68 19.90 -12.63 21.44
N ALA A 69 19.42 -12.24 22.64
CA ALA A 69 18.04 -12.42 23.07
C ALA A 69 17.10 -11.26 22.64
N PHE A 70 17.58 -10.29 21.84
CA PHE A 70 16.81 -9.11 21.42
C PHE A 70 15.44 -9.47 20.84
N ARG A 71 15.34 -10.49 19.97
CA ARG A 71 14.08 -10.89 19.33
C ARG A 71 13.06 -11.41 20.35
N SER A 72 13.46 -12.29 21.27
CA SER A 72 12.64 -12.78 22.38
C SER A 72 12.16 -11.64 23.29
N TRP A 73 13.05 -10.69 23.58
CA TRP A 73 12.76 -9.52 24.41
C TRP A 73 11.78 -8.55 23.74
N LEU A 74 11.96 -8.27 22.45
CA LEU A 74 11.05 -7.49 21.61
C LEU A 74 9.64 -8.10 21.59
N VAL A 75 9.53 -9.41 21.38
CA VAL A 75 8.23 -10.13 21.40
C VAL A 75 7.57 -9.98 22.79
N ALA A 76 8.34 -10.08 23.88
CA ALA A 76 7.81 -9.90 25.23
C ALA A 76 7.34 -8.47 25.55
N ILE A 77 8.00 -7.44 25.01
CA ILE A 77 7.51 -6.06 25.11
C ILE A 77 6.23 -5.90 24.30
N THR A 78 6.19 -6.42 23.07
CA THR A 78 5.04 -6.34 22.16
C THR A 78 3.79 -6.99 22.77
N VAL A 79 3.92 -8.22 23.28
CA VAL A 79 2.84 -8.94 23.97
C VAL A 79 2.37 -8.18 25.21
N ARG A 80 3.30 -7.57 25.96
CA ARG A 80 2.93 -6.71 27.10
C ARG A 80 2.13 -5.49 26.65
N GLN A 81 2.48 -4.82 25.56
CA GLN A 81 1.71 -3.67 25.04
C GLN A 81 0.31 -4.06 24.57
N VAL A 82 0.16 -5.19 23.89
CA VAL A 82 -1.15 -5.76 23.54
C VAL A 82 -2.01 -5.98 24.80
N ARG A 83 -1.45 -6.59 25.86
CA ARG A 83 -2.16 -6.81 27.14
C ARG A 83 -2.44 -5.53 27.92
N ASP A 84 -1.53 -4.56 27.89
CA ASP A 84 -1.72 -3.25 28.51
C ASP A 84 -2.88 -2.52 27.82
N ARG A 85 -2.97 -2.60 26.48
CA ARG A 85 -4.08 -2.03 25.70
C ARG A 85 -5.41 -2.71 26.03
N PHE A 86 -5.52 -4.04 26.01
CA PHE A 86 -6.74 -4.74 26.39
C PHE A 86 -7.21 -4.36 27.80
N ARG A 87 -6.29 -4.31 28.78
CA ARG A 87 -6.61 -3.87 30.15
C ARG A 87 -7.09 -2.41 30.22
N SER A 88 -6.47 -1.50 29.46
CA SER A 88 -6.92 -0.10 29.42
C SER A 88 -8.34 0.06 28.87
N ARG A 89 -8.76 -0.79 27.91
CA ARG A 89 -10.13 -0.81 27.37
C ARG A 89 -11.14 -1.29 28.40
N GLN A 90 -10.82 -2.34 29.16
CA GLN A 90 -11.73 -2.90 30.17
C GLN A 90 -12.01 -1.95 31.36
N VAL A 91 -11.18 -0.92 31.56
CA VAL A 91 -11.35 0.09 32.63
C VAL A 91 -12.23 1.28 32.19
N VAL A 92 -12.39 1.50 30.89
CA VAL A 92 -13.30 2.52 30.34
C VAL A 92 -14.61 1.81 29.93
N PRO A 93 -15.77 2.12 30.55
CA PRO A 93 -17.03 1.48 30.15
C PRO A 93 -17.34 1.72 28.67
N ASP A 94 -17.81 0.67 28.00
CA ASP A 94 -18.12 0.57 26.56
C ASP A 94 -19.30 1.46 26.10
N ALA A 95 -19.64 2.49 26.88
CA ALA A 95 -20.78 3.40 26.73
C ALA A 95 -20.38 4.83 26.33
N LEU A 96 -19.09 5.09 26.08
CA LEU A 96 -18.56 6.41 25.68
C LEU A 96 -17.64 6.33 24.43
N LEU A 97 -17.57 5.18 23.77
CA LEU A 97 -16.85 4.99 22.52
C LEU A 97 -17.83 4.40 21.50
N ASP A 98 -18.14 5.14 20.45
CA ASP A 98 -18.96 4.62 19.36
C ASP A 98 -18.30 3.39 18.75
N ALA A 99 -19.10 2.37 18.48
CA ALA A 99 -18.64 1.12 17.85
C ALA A 99 -18.12 1.35 16.41
N ASP A 100 -18.40 2.53 15.85
CA ASP A 100 -17.99 3.00 14.52
C ASP A 100 -16.52 3.48 14.46
N LEU A 101 -15.79 3.45 15.59
CA LEU A 101 -14.33 3.73 15.63
C LEU A 101 -13.46 2.55 15.12
N ARG A 102 -14.06 1.44 14.69
CA ARG A 102 -13.35 0.43 13.88
C ARG A 102 -13.33 0.90 12.44
N ASP A 103 -12.18 1.35 11.96
CA ASP A 103 -11.96 1.55 10.52
C ASP A 103 -12.14 0.21 9.77
N PRO A 104 -13.18 0.06 8.93
CA PRO A 104 -13.42 -1.19 8.20
C PRO A 104 -12.34 -1.48 7.15
N GLY A 105 -11.57 -0.48 6.72
CA GLY A 105 -10.41 -0.64 5.84
C GLY A 105 -9.14 -1.08 6.59
N ALA A 106 -9.12 -0.98 7.92
CA ALA A 106 -7.99 -1.37 8.75
C ALA A 106 -8.07 -2.79 9.30
N ASP A 107 -9.28 -3.41 9.40
CA ASP A 107 -9.45 -4.77 9.98
C ASP A 107 -8.46 -5.75 9.36
N PHE A 108 -7.51 -6.21 10.17
CA PHE A 108 -6.41 -7.07 9.74
C PHE A 108 -6.92 -8.36 9.07
N THR A 109 -8.11 -8.81 9.44
CA THR A 109 -8.80 -9.97 8.88
C THR A 109 -9.23 -9.70 7.44
N ASP A 110 -9.93 -8.60 7.18
CA ASP A 110 -10.35 -8.23 5.83
C ASP A 110 -9.15 -7.81 4.97
N LEU A 111 -8.15 -7.15 5.57
CA LEU A 111 -6.89 -6.82 4.93
C LEU A 111 -6.13 -8.08 4.49
N ALA A 112 -6.13 -9.13 5.31
CA ALA A 112 -5.53 -10.42 4.96
C ALA A 112 -6.35 -11.20 3.92
N ILE A 113 -7.69 -11.17 3.99
CA ILE A 113 -8.56 -11.78 2.97
C ILE A 113 -8.35 -11.10 1.61
N THR A 114 -8.27 -9.78 1.62
CA THR A 114 -8.12 -8.91 0.44
C THR A 114 -6.73 -9.01 -0.18
N ARG A 115 -5.66 -8.67 0.56
CA ARG A 115 -4.28 -8.62 0.02
C ARG A 115 -3.72 -9.99 -0.38
N LEU A 116 -4.35 -11.08 0.05
CA LEU A 116 -3.90 -12.45 -0.20
C LEU A 116 -4.92 -13.27 -1.01
N GLU A 117 -5.95 -12.61 -1.55
CA GLU A 117 -7.02 -13.19 -2.38
C GLU A 117 -7.60 -14.49 -1.81
N LEU A 118 -7.89 -14.50 -0.51
CA LEU A 118 -8.25 -15.72 0.20
C LEU A 118 -9.62 -16.23 -0.23
N SER A 119 -9.63 -17.45 -0.76
CA SER A 119 -10.84 -18.18 -1.16
C SER A 119 -11.05 -19.43 -0.30
N GLY A 120 -12.30 -19.91 -0.27
CA GLY A 120 -12.72 -21.10 0.46
C GLY A 120 -12.24 -21.10 1.92
N GLN A 121 -11.61 -22.21 2.32
CA GLN A 121 -11.25 -22.44 3.73
C GLN A 121 -10.20 -21.47 4.29
N ARG A 122 -9.41 -20.80 3.45
CA ARG A 122 -8.48 -19.76 3.92
C ARG A 122 -9.23 -18.53 4.40
N ARG A 123 -10.27 -18.10 3.65
CA ARG A 123 -11.17 -17.02 4.04
C ARG A 123 -11.94 -17.35 5.32
N GLU A 124 -12.52 -18.55 5.39
CA GLU A 124 -13.19 -19.04 6.61
C GLU A 124 -12.26 -18.99 7.83
N THR A 125 -10.97 -19.29 7.66
CA THR A 125 -10.01 -19.30 8.78
C THR A 125 -9.60 -17.90 9.20
N ALA A 126 -9.52 -16.96 8.25
CA ALA A 126 -9.35 -15.54 8.57
C ALA A 126 -10.58 -15.03 9.34
N GLU A 127 -11.80 -15.14 8.78
CA GLU A 127 -13.01 -14.66 9.46
C GLU A 127 -13.25 -15.35 10.83
N ALA A 128 -12.77 -16.58 11.02
CA ALA A 128 -12.83 -17.29 12.30
C ALA A 128 -11.98 -16.67 13.42
N THR A 129 -10.98 -15.80 13.13
CA THR A 129 -10.18 -15.17 14.19
C THR A 129 -11.01 -14.19 15.02
N ARG A 130 -11.94 -13.47 14.38
CA ARG A 130 -12.92 -12.55 15.00
C ARG A 130 -13.75 -13.20 16.09
N TRP A 131 -13.94 -14.51 15.99
CA TRP A 131 -14.69 -15.28 16.97
C TRP A 131 -13.86 -15.70 18.18
N LEU A 132 -12.56 -15.42 18.26
CA LEU A 132 -11.73 -15.74 19.42
C LEU A 132 -11.76 -14.61 20.47
N ASP A 133 -11.60 -14.97 21.74
CA ASP A 133 -11.39 -13.98 22.81
C ASP A 133 -9.99 -13.34 22.73
N GLU A 134 -9.80 -12.20 23.39
CA GLU A 134 -8.58 -11.39 23.35
C GLU A 134 -7.30 -12.20 23.64
N GLU A 135 -7.34 -13.05 24.67
CA GLU A 135 -6.19 -13.90 25.04
C GLU A 135 -5.88 -14.97 23.98
N ASN A 136 -6.90 -15.53 23.33
CA ASN A 136 -6.69 -16.50 22.25
C ASN A 136 -6.31 -15.83 20.92
N ARG A 137 -6.68 -14.57 20.69
CA ARG A 137 -6.19 -13.77 19.53
C ARG A 137 -4.72 -13.39 19.66
N GLU A 138 -4.29 -12.93 20.84
CA GLU A 138 -2.87 -12.75 21.17
C GLU A 138 -2.10 -14.06 20.91
N LEU A 139 -2.57 -15.18 21.49
CA LEU A 139 -1.89 -16.47 21.36
C LEU A 139 -1.90 -17.02 19.93
N LEU A 140 -2.95 -16.74 19.14
CA LEU A 140 -3.01 -17.07 17.72
C LEU A 140 -1.95 -16.27 16.93
N SER A 141 -1.80 -14.97 17.19
CA SER A 141 -0.81 -14.13 16.49
C SER A 141 0.62 -14.61 16.70
N LEU A 142 0.95 -15.09 17.91
CA LEU A 142 2.26 -15.66 18.25
C LEU A 142 2.44 -17.07 17.66
N TRP A 143 1.47 -17.95 17.85
CA TRP A 143 1.53 -19.32 17.32
C TRP A 143 1.61 -19.35 15.79
N TRP A 144 1.01 -18.36 15.12
CA TRP A 144 1.16 -18.17 13.69
C TRP A 144 2.61 -18.05 13.24
N LEU A 145 3.35 -17.17 13.91
CA LEU A 145 4.73 -16.86 13.56
C LEU A 145 5.61 -18.09 13.82
N GLU A 146 5.29 -18.89 14.83
CA GLU A 146 5.91 -20.22 14.99
C GLU A 146 5.57 -21.17 13.85
N ALA A 147 4.29 -21.27 13.43
CA ALA A 147 3.89 -22.14 12.32
C ALA A 147 4.51 -21.74 10.97
N SER A 148 4.90 -20.47 10.81
CA SER A 148 5.63 -19.96 9.63
C SER A 148 7.16 -20.01 9.77
N GLY A 149 7.69 -20.47 10.91
CA GLY A 149 9.13 -20.53 11.18
C GLY A 149 9.79 -19.19 11.49
N GLU A 150 8.99 -18.14 11.74
CA GLU A 150 9.44 -16.82 12.16
C GLU A 150 9.66 -16.73 13.68
N LEU A 151 8.93 -17.49 14.51
CA LEU A 151 9.19 -17.59 15.95
C LEU A 151 9.46 -19.02 16.38
N THR A 152 10.13 -19.17 17.51
CA THR A 152 10.34 -20.41 18.22
C THR A 152 9.33 -20.57 19.35
N ARG A 153 9.13 -21.81 19.82
CA ARG A 153 8.31 -22.09 21.01
C ARG A 153 8.79 -21.33 22.24
N ASP A 154 10.09 -21.09 22.35
CA ASP A 154 10.69 -20.43 23.51
C ASP A 154 10.50 -18.91 23.48
N GLU A 155 10.46 -18.28 22.29
CA GLU A 155 10.03 -16.88 22.14
C GLU A 155 8.55 -16.69 22.52
N ILE A 156 7.67 -17.65 22.20
CA ILE A 156 6.27 -17.62 22.66
C ILE A 156 6.19 -17.77 24.19
N VAL A 157 6.98 -18.67 24.77
CA VAL A 157 7.08 -18.86 26.23
C VAL A 157 7.54 -17.57 26.93
N ALA A 158 8.63 -16.97 26.44
CA ALA A 158 9.16 -15.70 26.95
C ALA A 158 8.15 -14.55 26.80
N GLY A 159 7.50 -14.45 25.63
CA GLY A 159 6.54 -13.40 25.33
C GLY A 159 5.26 -13.48 26.17
N THR A 160 4.71 -14.69 26.33
CA THR A 160 3.47 -14.90 27.07
C THR A 160 3.66 -14.95 28.59
N GLY A 161 4.88 -15.23 29.07
CA GLY A 161 5.20 -15.44 30.49
C GLY A 161 4.73 -16.81 31.01
N LEU A 162 4.49 -17.79 30.13
CA LEU A 162 3.92 -19.09 30.47
C LEU A 162 4.98 -20.19 30.39
N GLY A 163 4.99 -21.12 31.36
CA GLY A 163 5.81 -22.33 31.25
C GLY A 163 5.47 -23.15 30.00
N ARG A 164 6.47 -23.80 29.38
CA ARG A 164 6.36 -24.49 28.07
C ARG A 164 5.16 -25.46 27.98
N GLN A 165 4.86 -26.21 29.04
CA GLN A 165 3.69 -27.09 29.12
C GLN A 165 2.36 -26.32 29.10
N HIS A 166 2.24 -25.23 29.86
CA HIS A 166 1.04 -24.37 29.84
C HIS A 166 0.85 -23.68 28.49
N ALA A 167 1.92 -23.21 27.86
CA ALA A 167 1.87 -22.63 26.51
C ALA A 167 1.36 -23.66 25.47
N ALA A 168 1.85 -24.90 25.53
CA ALA A 168 1.38 -25.99 24.66
C ALA A 168 -0.12 -26.30 24.86
N VAL A 169 -0.59 -26.43 26.11
CA VAL A 169 -2.01 -26.67 26.41
C VAL A 169 -2.90 -25.51 25.96
N ARG A 170 -2.47 -24.25 26.18
CA ARG A 170 -3.24 -23.08 25.73
C ARG A 170 -3.29 -23.00 24.20
N ILE A 171 -2.20 -23.27 23.48
CA ILE A 171 -2.19 -23.31 22.01
C ILE A 171 -3.13 -24.41 21.49
N GLN A 172 -3.14 -25.60 22.09
CA GLN A 172 -4.05 -26.67 21.67
C GLN A 172 -5.53 -26.32 21.92
N ARG A 173 -5.84 -25.64 23.03
CA ARG A 173 -7.20 -25.12 23.30
C ARG A 173 -7.58 -24.02 22.30
N MET A 174 -6.68 -23.09 22.02
CA MET A 174 -6.88 -22.02 21.03
C MET A 174 -7.17 -22.60 19.63
N LYS A 175 -6.39 -23.59 19.17
CA LYS A 175 -6.64 -24.31 17.91
C LYS A 175 -8.03 -24.95 17.86
N GLY A 176 -8.43 -25.66 18.91
CA GLY A 176 -9.77 -26.26 18.99
C GLY A 176 -10.91 -25.22 18.97
N GLN A 177 -10.66 -24.01 19.49
CA GLN A 177 -11.60 -22.89 19.36
C GLN A 177 -11.61 -22.29 17.95
N LEU A 178 -10.47 -22.19 17.27
CA LEU A 178 -10.38 -21.73 15.88
C LEU A 178 -11.12 -22.68 14.94
N GLU A 179 -10.92 -24.00 15.05
CA GLU A 179 -11.67 -24.98 14.26
C GLU A 179 -13.19 -24.90 14.54
N THR A 180 -13.57 -24.65 15.79
CA THR A 180 -14.98 -24.41 16.15
C THR A 180 -15.52 -23.12 15.53
N ALA A 181 -14.73 -22.05 15.48
CA ALA A 181 -15.10 -20.79 14.86
C ALA A 181 -15.21 -20.91 13.33
N ARG A 182 -14.34 -21.68 12.68
CA ARG A 182 -14.43 -21.97 11.24
C ARG A 182 -15.74 -22.67 10.86
N ALA A 183 -16.13 -23.68 11.65
CA ALA A 183 -17.41 -24.36 11.48
C ALA A 183 -18.62 -23.40 11.65
N VAL A 184 -18.52 -22.43 12.57
CA VAL A 184 -19.52 -21.36 12.74
C VAL A 184 -19.58 -20.43 11.52
N VAL A 185 -18.43 -19.92 11.05
CA VAL A 185 -18.34 -19.06 9.85
C VAL A 185 -18.93 -19.77 8.63
N ARG A 186 -18.49 -21.00 8.34
CA ARG A 186 -18.98 -21.80 7.21
C ARG A 186 -20.50 -22.03 7.27
N ALA A 187 -21.05 -22.25 8.47
CA ALA A 187 -22.49 -22.43 8.64
C ALA A 187 -23.29 -21.14 8.37
N LEU A 188 -22.76 -19.99 8.78
CA LEU A 188 -23.38 -18.67 8.56
C LEU A 188 -23.27 -18.21 7.10
N GLN A 189 -22.17 -18.54 6.40
CA GLN A 189 -21.93 -18.19 5.00
C GLN A 189 -22.67 -19.10 3.99
N ARG A 190 -23.35 -20.15 4.45
CA ARG A 190 -24.02 -21.11 3.57
C ARG A 190 -25.21 -20.46 2.86
N SER A 191 -25.27 -20.61 1.54
CA SER A 191 -26.44 -20.23 0.73
C SER A 191 -27.08 -21.48 0.09
N PRO A 192 -28.37 -21.76 0.33
CA PRO A 192 -29.25 -21.11 1.31
C PRO A 192 -28.84 -21.43 2.76
N LEU A 193 -29.16 -20.52 3.68
CA LEU A 193 -28.94 -20.69 5.11
C LEU A 193 -29.85 -21.81 5.66
N CYS A 194 -29.40 -22.52 6.70
CA CYS A 194 -30.26 -23.50 7.37
C CYS A 194 -31.44 -22.81 8.07
N PRO A 195 -32.71 -23.24 7.86
CA PRO A 195 -33.88 -22.59 8.46
C PRO A 195 -33.85 -22.56 10.00
N GLU A 196 -33.44 -23.67 10.63
CA GLU A 196 -33.28 -23.75 12.08
C GLU A 196 -32.17 -22.80 12.60
N LEU A 197 -31.09 -22.63 11.83
CA LEU A 197 -30.02 -21.69 12.16
C LEU A 197 -30.51 -20.24 12.03
N ALA A 198 -31.29 -19.94 10.98
CA ALA A 198 -31.86 -18.61 10.76
C ALA A 198 -32.73 -18.16 11.95
N VAL A 199 -33.59 -19.05 12.47
CA VAL A 199 -34.39 -18.79 13.69
C VAL A 199 -33.50 -18.66 14.92
N LEU A 200 -32.47 -19.50 15.07
CA LEU A 200 -31.56 -19.45 16.22
C LEU A 200 -30.79 -18.11 16.31
N ILE A 201 -30.43 -17.52 15.17
CA ILE A 201 -29.65 -16.28 15.10
C ILE A 201 -30.49 -15.00 14.97
N GLU A 202 -31.81 -15.10 14.91
CA GLU A 202 -32.70 -13.93 14.81
C GLU A 202 -32.44 -12.87 15.91
N PRO A 203 -32.21 -13.21 17.20
CA PRO A 203 -31.89 -12.23 18.24
C PRO A 203 -30.38 -11.97 18.41
N TRP A 204 -29.57 -12.28 17.39
CA TRP A 204 -28.13 -11.99 17.40
C TRP A 204 -27.86 -10.61 16.77
N ASP A 205 -27.07 -9.78 17.46
CA ASP A 205 -26.57 -8.48 16.99
C ASP A 205 -25.53 -8.57 15.85
N HIS A 206 -25.35 -9.74 15.25
CA HIS A 206 -24.32 -10.07 14.26
C HIS A 206 -22.86 -9.87 14.72
N ARG A 207 -22.60 -9.59 16.02
CA ARG A 207 -21.23 -9.39 16.54
C ARG A 207 -20.59 -10.72 16.97
N PRO A 208 -19.38 -11.06 16.50
CA PRO A 208 -18.65 -12.25 16.94
C PRO A 208 -18.34 -12.21 18.44
N HIS A 209 -18.94 -13.12 19.22
CA HIS A 209 -18.61 -13.25 20.64
C HIS A 209 -18.85 -14.68 21.19
N ALA A 210 -18.28 -14.97 22.37
CA ALA A 210 -18.16 -16.33 22.89
C ALA A 210 -19.50 -17.06 23.16
N LEU A 211 -20.54 -16.35 23.57
CA LEU A 211 -21.87 -16.93 23.76
C LEU A 211 -22.50 -17.38 22.42
N TRP A 212 -22.48 -16.55 21.37
CA TRP A 212 -22.99 -16.94 20.06
C TRP A 212 -22.11 -17.99 19.37
N ARG A 213 -20.78 -17.92 19.52
CA ARG A 213 -19.85 -18.98 19.09
C ARG A 213 -20.29 -20.35 19.61
N LYS A 214 -20.59 -20.44 20.92
CA LYS A 214 -21.04 -21.68 21.57
C LYS A 214 -22.44 -22.12 21.10
N ARG A 215 -23.40 -21.20 20.96
CA ARG A 215 -24.77 -21.50 20.51
C ARG A 215 -24.79 -22.02 19.07
N ILE A 216 -24.13 -21.33 18.14
CA ILE A 216 -24.07 -21.72 16.74
C ILE A 216 -23.25 -23.01 16.59
N ALA A 217 -22.09 -23.13 17.25
CA ALA A 217 -21.31 -24.37 17.23
C ALA A 217 -22.10 -25.59 17.73
N ARG A 218 -22.92 -25.42 18.78
CA ARG A 218 -23.83 -26.47 19.25
C ARG A 218 -24.83 -26.87 18.17
N HIS A 219 -25.53 -25.90 17.58
CA HIS A 219 -26.47 -26.15 16.47
C HIS A 219 -25.79 -26.88 15.30
N THR A 220 -24.58 -26.47 14.89
CA THR A 220 -23.86 -27.14 13.77
C THR A 220 -23.48 -28.60 14.06
N ARG A 221 -23.50 -29.05 15.31
CA ARG A 221 -23.25 -30.45 15.70
C ARG A 221 -24.52 -31.26 15.87
N GLU A 222 -25.60 -30.62 16.32
CA GLU A 222 -26.90 -31.27 16.59
C GLU A 222 -27.82 -31.30 15.36
N CYS A 223 -27.74 -30.30 14.46
CA CYS A 223 -28.58 -30.22 13.27
C CYS A 223 -28.03 -31.05 12.10
N ARG A 224 -28.87 -31.94 11.55
CA ARG A 224 -28.53 -32.82 10.42
C ARG A 224 -28.11 -32.08 9.15
N LEU A 225 -28.69 -30.90 8.89
CA LEU A 225 -28.32 -30.08 7.73
C LEU A 225 -26.96 -29.42 7.90
N CYS A 226 -26.63 -28.98 9.12
CA CYS A 226 -25.40 -28.25 9.42
C CYS A 226 -24.21 -29.16 9.76
N ALA A 227 -24.42 -30.43 10.15
CA ALA A 227 -23.34 -31.36 10.50
C ALA A 227 -22.22 -31.45 9.47
N ALA A 228 -22.54 -31.31 8.17
CA ALA A 228 -21.57 -31.32 7.07
C ALA A 228 -20.53 -30.18 7.13
N VAL A 229 -20.76 -29.07 7.86
CA VAL A 229 -19.77 -27.99 7.94
C VAL A 229 -18.48 -28.40 8.67
N TRP A 230 -18.54 -29.46 9.47
CA TRP A 230 -17.40 -30.09 10.15
C TRP A 230 -16.63 -31.08 9.27
N GLN A 231 -17.15 -31.40 8.08
CA GLN A 231 -16.52 -32.31 7.12
C GLN A 231 -15.54 -31.55 6.22
N ASP A 232 -14.56 -32.27 5.68
CA ASP A 232 -13.54 -31.78 4.75
C ASP A 232 -12.78 -30.51 5.19
N LEU A 233 -12.75 -30.22 6.50
CA LEU A 233 -11.93 -29.16 7.07
C LEU A 233 -10.44 -29.53 6.91
N VAL A 234 -9.75 -28.83 6.01
CA VAL A 234 -8.29 -28.85 5.98
C VAL A 234 -7.81 -28.27 7.29
N ALA A 235 -6.93 -28.99 8.01
CA ALA A 235 -6.40 -28.57 9.29
C ALA A 235 -5.84 -27.14 9.21
N ALA A 236 -6.18 -26.28 10.18
CA ALA A 236 -5.80 -24.87 10.15
C ALA A 236 -4.30 -24.70 9.86
N GLU A 237 -3.40 -25.48 10.48
CA GLU A 237 -1.95 -25.34 10.26
C GLU A 237 -1.51 -25.33 8.78
N ARG A 238 -2.22 -26.07 7.91
CA ARG A 238 -1.96 -26.14 6.46
C ARG A 238 -2.59 -25.00 5.66
N LEU A 239 -3.70 -24.45 6.12
CA LEU A 239 -4.33 -23.28 5.50
C LEU A 239 -3.55 -21.99 5.81
N LEU A 240 -2.94 -21.96 6.99
CA LEU A 240 -2.20 -20.83 7.53
C LEU A 240 -0.74 -20.80 7.06
N THR A 241 -0.22 -21.88 6.45
CA THR A 241 1.05 -21.82 5.71
C THR A 241 0.87 -20.99 4.43
N GLY A 242 1.09 -19.67 4.54
CA GLY A 242 1.01 -18.73 3.41
C GLY A 242 0.56 -17.30 3.73
N LEU A 243 -0.12 -17.03 4.86
CA LEU A 243 -0.46 -15.63 5.21
C LEU A 243 0.74 -14.99 5.94
N ALA A 244 1.61 -14.37 5.16
CA ALA A 244 2.90 -13.83 5.60
C ALA A 244 2.79 -12.65 6.60
N LEU A 245 3.96 -12.12 6.99
CA LEU A 245 4.07 -10.84 7.70
C LEU A 245 3.37 -9.74 6.87
N ILE A 246 2.57 -8.89 7.52
CA ILE A 246 1.98 -7.73 6.85
C ILE A 246 2.97 -6.57 6.96
N VAL A 247 3.30 -5.99 5.81
CA VAL A 247 4.16 -4.81 5.71
C VAL A 247 3.44 -3.60 6.33
N PRO A 248 4.08 -2.86 7.26
CA PRO A 248 3.50 -1.68 7.90
C PRO A 248 3.33 -0.54 6.88
N PRO A 249 2.43 0.44 7.11
CA PRO A 249 2.38 1.66 6.33
C PRO A 249 3.73 2.39 6.31
N SER A 250 4.14 2.89 5.14
CA SER A 250 5.40 3.64 4.95
C SER A 250 5.50 4.86 5.88
N ALA A 251 4.38 5.53 6.13
CA ALA A 251 4.27 6.65 7.06
C ALA A 251 4.65 6.30 8.52
N LEU A 252 4.33 5.09 8.99
CA LEU A 252 4.70 4.63 10.33
C LEU A 252 6.22 4.41 10.44
N THR A 253 6.82 3.88 9.38
CA THR A 253 8.28 3.68 9.26
C THR A 253 9.04 5.01 9.24
N ALA A 254 8.50 6.02 8.54
CA ALA A 254 9.06 7.37 8.51
C ALA A 254 8.93 8.11 9.86
N LYS A 255 7.81 7.95 10.58
CA LYS A 255 7.61 8.52 11.93
C LYS A 255 8.57 7.91 12.97
N LEU A 256 8.90 6.63 12.85
CA LEU A 256 9.76 5.92 13.81
C LEU A 256 11.24 6.25 13.64
N THR A 257 11.73 6.34 12.41
CA THR A 257 13.12 6.73 12.10
C THR A 257 13.41 8.19 12.51
N THR A 258 12.50 9.12 12.17
CA THR A 258 12.61 10.52 12.63
C THR A 258 12.49 10.68 14.14
N GLY A 259 11.60 9.92 14.79
CA GLY A 259 11.47 9.90 16.26
C GLY A 259 12.68 9.29 16.98
N ALA A 260 13.33 8.27 16.39
CA ALA A 260 14.51 7.62 16.94
C ALA A 260 15.72 8.57 17.01
N ALA A 261 15.92 9.40 15.97
CA ALA A 261 16.94 10.45 15.95
C ALA A 261 16.76 11.49 17.08
N GLY A 262 15.50 11.77 17.47
CA GLY A 262 15.19 12.61 18.63
C GLY A 262 15.43 11.92 19.98
N ALA A 263 15.26 10.59 20.06
CA ALA A 263 15.48 9.83 21.27
C ALA A 263 16.98 9.63 21.60
N THR A 264 17.82 9.40 20.59
CA THR A 264 19.27 9.23 20.78
C THR A 264 19.95 10.53 21.24
N SER A 265 19.48 11.69 20.79
CA SER A 265 19.97 13.01 21.24
C SER A 265 19.74 13.30 22.73
N TYR A 266 18.74 12.68 23.38
CA TYR A 266 18.53 12.80 24.84
C TYR A 266 19.43 11.87 25.66
N ALA A 267 19.83 10.72 25.11
CA ALA A 267 20.72 9.78 25.82
C ALA A 267 22.15 10.33 25.97
N ALA A 268 22.66 11.02 24.94
CA ALA A 268 23.99 11.61 24.92
C ALA A 268 24.19 12.78 25.92
N ALA A 269 23.10 13.39 26.41
CA ALA A 269 23.15 14.55 27.30
C ALA A 269 23.30 14.20 28.80
N SER A 270 23.22 12.92 29.19
CA SER A 270 23.21 12.49 30.60
C SER A 270 24.55 11.97 31.14
N SER A 271 25.57 11.84 30.29
CA SER A 271 26.88 11.25 30.62
C SER A 271 28.03 12.29 30.66
N GLY A 272 27.83 13.43 31.35
CA GLY A 272 28.73 14.58 31.22
C GLY A 272 28.93 15.48 32.45
N LYS A 273 29.55 14.93 33.52
CA LYS A 273 30.46 15.57 34.52
C LYS A 273 30.14 15.22 35.98
N ALA A 274 31.08 14.49 36.61
CA ALA A 274 31.26 14.53 38.05
C ALA A 274 32.20 15.68 38.42
N ALA A 275 31.83 16.50 39.40
CA ALA A 275 32.73 17.43 40.10
C ALA A 275 32.27 17.61 41.55
N ALA A 276 33.22 17.57 42.47
CA ALA A 276 33.04 17.40 43.92
C ALA A 276 32.37 18.57 44.67
N GLY A 277 31.81 18.28 45.85
CA GLY A 277 31.86 19.20 47.01
C GLY A 277 30.67 19.21 47.98
N GLY A 278 30.94 19.03 49.28
CA GLY A 278 30.12 19.62 50.37
C GLY A 278 29.30 18.65 51.24
N LYS A 279 29.35 18.85 52.57
CA LYS A 279 28.62 18.08 53.61
C LYS A 279 27.47 18.90 54.22
N ALA A 280 26.38 18.24 54.64
CA ALA A 280 25.58 18.47 55.88
C ALA A 280 24.22 17.73 55.73
N ALA A 281 23.90 16.71 56.51
CA ALA A 281 23.48 16.70 57.92
C ALA A 281 21.97 16.97 58.13
N ALA A 282 21.31 16.15 58.95
CA ALA A 282 19.85 16.02 59.00
C ALA A 282 19.18 16.83 60.15
N GLY A 283 17.91 17.20 59.96
CA GLY A 283 17.05 17.78 60.99
C GLY A 283 15.57 17.69 60.62
N LYS A 284 14.74 17.10 61.49
CA LYS A 284 13.29 16.93 61.28
C LYS A 284 12.51 18.19 61.67
N LEU A 285 11.41 18.48 60.97
CA LEU A 285 10.09 18.76 61.57
C LEU A 285 8.99 18.80 60.49
N ALA A 286 7.74 18.59 60.91
CA ALA A 286 6.59 18.37 60.02
C ALA A 286 5.60 19.54 60.09
N VAL A 287 4.76 19.69 59.04
CA VAL A 287 3.29 19.84 59.08
C VAL A 287 2.73 20.37 57.75
N LYS A 288 1.68 19.70 57.24
CA LYS A 288 0.62 20.11 56.28
C LYS A 288 0.89 21.09 55.11
N ALA A 289 0.36 20.64 53.96
CA ALA A 289 -0.08 21.42 52.79
C ALA A 289 1.01 22.02 51.88
N GLY A 290 0.76 21.98 50.57
CA GLY A 290 1.59 22.61 49.54
C GLY A 290 2.54 21.66 48.80
N VAL A 291 2.00 20.74 47.98
CA VAL A 291 2.80 20.16 46.88
C VAL A 291 2.85 21.19 45.75
N GLY A 292 3.92 21.97 45.71
CA GLY A 292 4.14 23.00 44.70
C GLY A 292 5.62 23.15 44.36
N ALA A 293 5.90 23.36 43.06
CA ALA A 293 7.20 23.75 42.49
C ALA A 293 8.38 22.76 42.58
N ALA A 294 8.31 21.65 41.82
CA ALA A 294 9.49 21.08 41.13
C ALA A 294 9.19 20.12 39.94
N GLN A 295 7.97 20.08 39.37
CA GLN A 295 7.70 19.26 38.16
C GLN A 295 6.45 19.71 37.38
N LYS A 296 6.53 20.88 36.72
CA LYS A 296 5.60 21.29 35.65
C LYS A 296 6.33 22.11 34.59
N ALA A 297 7.02 21.42 33.68
CA ALA A 297 7.53 22.00 32.43
C ALA A 297 7.84 20.90 31.40
N LEU A 298 6.83 20.12 30.96
CA LEU A 298 6.65 19.68 29.58
C LEU A 298 5.31 18.94 29.40
N VAL A 299 4.19 19.69 29.40
CA VAL A 299 2.91 19.21 28.85
C VAL A 299 2.40 20.30 27.92
N THR A 300 2.93 20.30 26.70
CA THR A 300 2.48 21.14 25.56
C THR A 300 3.18 20.66 24.29
N ALA A 301 2.60 19.65 23.63
CA ALA A 301 2.68 19.35 22.19
C ALA A 301 2.26 17.90 21.91
N LEU A 302 0.96 17.59 22.03
CA LEU A 302 0.25 16.50 21.32
C LEU A 302 -1.21 16.39 21.82
N ALA A 303 -2.04 17.37 21.46
CA ALA A 303 -3.50 17.26 21.41
C ALA A 303 -4.10 18.43 20.62
N VAL A 304 -5.23 18.18 19.97
CA VAL A 304 -6.11 19.12 19.21
C VAL A 304 -5.67 19.48 17.79
N SER A 305 -6.30 18.79 16.83
CA SER A 305 -6.74 19.36 15.54
C SER A 305 -7.87 18.51 14.95
N VAL A 306 -9.07 18.66 15.52
CA VAL A 306 -10.35 18.31 14.86
C VAL A 306 -11.34 19.43 15.19
N VAL A 307 -12.28 19.69 14.27
CA VAL A 307 -13.26 20.80 14.23
C VAL A 307 -12.64 22.14 13.79
N GLY A 308 -13.10 22.64 12.63
CA GLY A 308 -12.69 23.92 12.06
C GLY A 308 -13.76 25.00 12.14
N GLY A 309 -13.48 26.16 11.53
CA GLY A 309 -14.50 27.18 11.23
C GLY A 309 -14.16 28.61 11.71
N GLY A 310 -13.53 29.40 10.84
CA GLY A 310 -13.72 30.85 10.71
C GLY A 310 -13.08 31.80 11.75
N GLY A 311 -12.70 33.01 11.28
CA GLY A 311 -12.75 34.21 12.13
C GLY A 311 -11.46 34.99 12.46
N ALA A 312 -10.84 35.61 11.45
CA ALA A 312 -10.36 37.02 11.43
C ALA A 312 -9.38 37.63 12.49
N ALA A 313 -8.75 38.74 12.06
CA ALA A 313 -7.95 39.74 12.79
C ALA A 313 -6.57 39.27 13.36
N VAL A 314 -5.42 39.66 12.80
CA VAL A 314 -4.85 41.02 12.63
C VAL A 314 -4.56 41.73 13.96
N TYR A 315 -3.29 41.74 14.36
CA TYR A 315 -2.61 43.00 14.66
C TYR A 315 -1.11 42.90 14.34
N ALA A 316 -0.54 43.97 13.78
CA ALA A 316 0.86 44.05 13.41
C ALA A 316 1.67 44.80 14.48
N LEU A 317 2.96 44.49 14.58
CA LEU A 317 3.97 45.49 14.92
C LEU A 317 5.10 45.42 13.90
N ARG A 318 5.50 46.61 13.43
CA ARG A 318 6.41 46.85 12.30
C ARG A 318 7.35 47.98 12.72
N ALA A 319 8.65 47.75 12.58
CA ALA A 319 9.74 48.73 12.59
C ALA A 319 10.99 47.97 12.11
N GLU A 320 11.21 47.84 10.80
CA GLU A 320 11.91 48.82 9.94
C GLU A 320 13.43 48.89 10.17
N ASN A 321 14.19 48.36 9.21
CA ASN A 321 15.29 49.05 8.53
C ASN A 321 15.73 48.22 7.29
N ASP A 322 15.55 48.79 6.10
CA ASP A 322 16.06 48.32 4.79
C ASP A 322 17.48 48.90 4.51
N PRO A 323 18.10 48.72 3.33
CA PRO A 323 18.53 47.45 2.72
C PRO A 323 20.02 47.50 2.24
N ALA A 324 20.62 46.36 1.86
CA ALA A 324 21.91 46.36 1.12
C ALA A 324 22.05 45.18 0.13
N ALA A 325 22.74 45.43 -0.98
CA ALA A 325 22.83 44.56 -2.16
C ALA A 325 23.89 43.42 -2.05
N PRO A 326 23.86 42.40 -2.94
CA PRO A 326 24.69 41.17 -2.83
C PRO A 326 26.00 41.22 -3.65
N ALA A 327 26.70 40.06 -3.71
CA ALA A 327 27.93 39.72 -4.46
C ALA A 327 29.25 39.90 -3.65
N PRO A 328 30.36 39.15 -3.95
CA PRO A 328 30.67 38.53 -5.24
C PRO A 328 31.06 37.03 -5.26
N GLN A 329 31.01 36.49 -6.48
CA GLN A 329 31.61 35.21 -6.89
C GLN A 329 33.14 35.33 -7.00
N ALA A 330 33.85 34.21 -6.83
CA ALA A 330 35.29 34.14 -7.07
C ALA A 330 35.60 33.65 -8.50
N ILE A 331 36.44 34.41 -9.21
CA ILE A 331 37.03 34.04 -10.51
C ILE A 331 38.53 33.81 -10.29
N VAL A 332 39.09 32.74 -10.87
CA VAL A 332 40.54 32.65 -11.16
C VAL A 332 40.72 32.14 -12.60
N ALA A 333 41.69 32.72 -13.30
CA ALA A 333 41.85 32.69 -14.75
C ALA A 333 42.96 31.71 -15.25
N PRO A 334 43.15 31.49 -16.57
CA PRO A 334 43.81 30.30 -17.14
C PRO A 334 45.11 30.59 -17.95
N ALA A 335 45.43 29.68 -18.91
CA ALA A 335 46.44 29.74 -20.00
C ALA A 335 47.86 29.21 -19.67
N PRO A 336 48.74 28.84 -20.65
CA PRO A 336 48.71 29.07 -22.13
C PRO A 336 49.01 27.79 -22.98
N ALA A 337 49.39 27.83 -24.27
CA ALA A 337 48.81 28.42 -25.51
C ALA A 337 49.68 28.01 -26.74
N THR A 338 49.15 27.99 -27.98
CA THR A 338 49.81 28.25 -29.31
C THR A 338 48.83 27.91 -30.47
N SER A 339 48.40 28.87 -31.31
CA SER A 339 48.98 29.34 -32.60
C SER A 339 48.77 28.37 -33.79
N GLY A 340 48.16 28.69 -34.95
CA GLY A 340 47.43 29.87 -35.48
C GLY A 340 46.20 29.41 -36.31
N THR A 341 45.75 29.94 -37.47
CA THR A 341 46.15 31.04 -38.39
C THR A 341 44.91 31.45 -39.26
N THR A 342 44.96 32.51 -40.08
CA THR A 342 43.82 33.23 -40.70
C THR A 342 43.44 32.88 -42.17
N ALA A 343 42.12 32.89 -42.48
CA ALA A 343 41.33 33.45 -43.63
C ALA A 343 41.87 33.47 -45.11
N PRO A 344 41.08 33.71 -46.19
CA PRO A 344 39.68 34.22 -46.32
C PRO A 344 38.76 33.45 -47.34
N PRO A 345 37.50 33.88 -47.64
CA PRO A 345 36.50 33.13 -48.43
C PRO A 345 36.20 33.70 -49.84
N THR A 346 35.50 32.94 -50.73
CA THR A 346 34.91 33.49 -51.97
C THR A 346 33.66 32.73 -52.50
N LEU A 347 32.53 33.46 -52.55
CA LEU A 347 31.38 33.49 -53.47
C LEU A 347 30.99 32.31 -54.42
N ALA A 348 29.66 32.11 -54.55
CA ALA A 348 28.95 31.37 -55.61
C ALA A 348 28.79 32.25 -56.91
N PRO A 349 28.27 31.77 -58.08
CA PRO A 349 26.86 31.33 -58.24
C PRO A 349 26.50 30.28 -59.36
N SER A 350 25.21 29.94 -59.38
CA SER A 350 24.35 29.27 -60.40
C SER A 350 24.71 29.33 -61.90
N SER A 351 24.47 28.24 -62.68
CA SER A 351 23.32 28.13 -63.64
C SER A 351 23.38 27.03 -64.75
N ALA A 352 22.22 26.35 -64.95
CA ALA A 352 21.60 25.84 -66.21
C ALA A 352 22.20 24.68 -67.10
N PRO A 353 21.35 23.94 -67.90
CA PRO A 353 21.67 22.70 -68.68
C PRO A 353 21.73 22.97 -70.24
N PRO A 354 21.68 22.02 -71.23
CA PRO A 354 21.37 20.56 -71.23
C PRO A 354 22.16 19.65 -72.25
N THR A 355 21.59 18.48 -72.60
CA THR A 355 21.78 17.58 -73.80
C THR A 355 22.42 16.17 -73.66
N THR A 356 21.52 15.18 -73.54
CA THR A 356 21.42 13.89 -74.29
C THR A 356 22.65 13.09 -74.77
N SER A 357 22.78 11.85 -74.26
CA SER A 357 23.03 10.64 -75.07
C SER A 357 22.61 9.34 -74.30
N PRO A 358 22.29 8.21 -74.97
CA PRO A 358 21.48 7.15 -74.36
C PRO A 358 22.24 5.89 -73.86
N ALA A 359 21.73 5.32 -72.75
CA ALA A 359 21.71 3.91 -72.31
C ALA A 359 23.02 3.06 -72.36
N PRO A 360 23.31 2.30 -71.28
CA PRO A 360 22.65 0.99 -71.20
C PRO A 360 22.01 0.64 -69.84
N ARG A 361 20.80 0.11 -69.96
CA ARG A 361 20.03 -0.75 -69.05
C ARG A 361 20.73 -1.20 -67.75
N ARG A 362 20.60 -0.41 -66.67
CA ARG A 362 20.68 -0.92 -65.28
C ARG A 362 19.31 -1.42 -64.85
N THR A 363 19.27 -2.62 -64.30
CA THR A 363 18.09 -3.21 -63.67
C THR A 363 17.61 -2.32 -62.52
N SER A 364 16.36 -1.87 -62.59
CA SER A 364 15.69 -1.19 -61.48
C SER A 364 15.64 -2.13 -60.28
N ALA A 365 16.36 -1.79 -59.21
CA ALA A 365 16.10 -2.39 -57.92
C ALA A 365 14.66 -2.06 -57.53
N SER A 366 13.87 -3.07 -57.16
CA SER A 366 12.52 -2.86 -56.65
C SER A 366 12.54 -1.85 -55.50
N PRO A 367 11.54 -0.96 -55.37
CA PRO A 367 11.40 -0.16 -54.17
C PRO A 367 11.42 -1.09 -52.96
N LYS A 368 12.33 -0.83 -52.02
CA LYS A 368 12.32 -1.50 -50.71
C LYS A 368 10.90 -1.29 -50.17
N PRO A 369 10.14 -2.35 -49.80
CA PRO A 369 8.77 -2.17 -49.36
C PRO A 369 8.72 -1.13 -48.27
N ALA A 370 7.91 -0.09 -48.45
CA ALA A 370 7.63 0.83 -47.36
C ALA A 370 7.13 -0.02 -46.20
N VAL A 371 7.82 0.04 -45.05
CA VAL A 371 7.37 -0.65 -43.84
C VAL A 371 5.94 -0.14 -43.62
N PRO A 372 4.92 -1.02 -43.64
CA PRO A 372 3.55 -0.57 -43.51
C PRO A 372 3.43 0.20 -42.19
N ALA A 373 2.85 1.40 -42.25
CA ALA A 373 2.63 2.23 -41.08
C ALA A 373 1.93 1.38 -40.03
N ARG A 374 2.62 1.20 -38.91
CA ARG A 374 2.31 0.18 -37.92
C ARG A 374 0.98 0.54 -37.27
N GLN A 375 -0.06 -0.25 -37.54
CA GLN A 375 -1.38 -0.01 -36.93
C GLN A 375 -1.28 -0.25 -35.43
N THR A 376 -1.23 0.84 -34.67
CA THR A 376 -1.31 0.85 -33.21
C THR A 376 -2.78 0.85 -32.82
N SER A 377 -3.22 -0.14 -32.03
CA SER A 377 -4.56 -0.13 -31.48
C SER A 377 -4.81 1.14 -30.66
N ALA A 378 -5.92 1.83 -30.95
CA ALA A 378 -6.37 2.99 -30.19
C ALA A 378 -6.69 2.66 -28.72
N LYS A 379 -6.87 1.38 -28.37
CA LYS A 379 -7.08 0.94 -26.99
C LYS A 379 -5.80 0.90 -26.17
N LYS A 380 -4.66 0.63 -26.82
CA LYS A 380 -3.40 0.31 -26.15
C LYS A 380 -2.74 1.57 -25.59
N GLY A 381 -2.53 1.61 -24.29
CA GLY A 381 -1.77 2.65 -23.60
C GLY A 381 -0.80 2.08 -22.58
N VAL A 382 -0.27 2.90 -21.69
CA VAL A 382 0.65 2.45 -20.63
C VAL A 382 0.69 3.43 -19.47
N GLY A 383 0.87 2.94 -18.24
CA GLY A 383 1.25 3.77 -17.09
C GLY A 383 2.75 4.04 -17.11
N VAL A 384 3.18 5.29 -16.91
CA VAL A 384 4.60 5.69 -16.99
C VAL A 384 5.02 6.61 -15.84
N TRP A 385 6.26 6.46 -15.40
CA TRP A 385 6.93 7.36 -14.46
C TRP A 385 8.35 7.63 -14.96
N LYS A 386 9.11 8.41 -14.17
CA LYS A 386 10.46 8.88 -14.53
C LYS A 386 11.45 7.75 -14.85
N PHE A 387 11.92 7.70 -16.10
CA PHE A 387 13.11 6.97 -16.53
C PHE A 387 13.72 7.60 -17.79
N THR A 388 14.93 7.18 -18.14
CA THR A 388 15.66 7.70 -19.31
C THR A 388 15.00 7.25 -20.61
N GLY A 389 14.63 8.20 -21.48
CA GLY A 389 14.11 7.89 -22.82
C GLY A 389 12.61 7.55 -22.90
N SER A 390 11.82 7.85 -21.86
CA SER A 390 10.37 7.57 -21.79
C SER A 390 9.58 7.92 -23.05
N LYS A 391 9.87 9.08 -23.68
CA LYS A 391 9.24 9.52 -24.93
C LYS A 391 9.50 8.59 -26.12
N ALA A 392 10.72 8.06 -26.26
CA ALA A 392 11.08 7.10 -27.30
C ALA A 392 10.43 5.73 -27.03
N ALA A 393 10.43 5.28 -25.77
CA ALA A 393 9.77 4.04 -25.37
C ALA A 393 8.23 4.08 -25.58
N LEU A 394 7.58 5.23 -25.33
CA LEU A 394 6.15 5.44 -25.63
C LEU A 394 5.85 5.31 -27.13
N GLU A 395 6.74 5.83 -27.98
CA GLU A 395 6.61 5.74 -29.43
C GLU A 395 6.89 4.31 -29.96
N ASP A 396 7.98 3.66 -29.51
CA ASP A 396 8.34 2.30 -29.94
C ASP A 396 7.34 1.23 -29.48
N VAL A 397 6.85 1.32 -28.23
CA VAL A 397 5.79 0.43 -27.74
C VAL A 397 4.50 0.60 -28.53
N GLY A 398 4.31 1.76 -29.17
CA GLY A 398 3.15 2.10 -29.98
C GLY A 398 1.90 2.29 -29.12
N ALA A 399 2.05 3.00 -28.01
CA ALA A 399 0.91 3.44 -27.19
C ALA A 399 0.13 4.52 -27.95
N ALA A 400 -1.21 4.45 -27.92
CA ALA A 400 -2.09 5.51 -28.40
C ALA A 400 -2.38 6.55 -27.31
N TRP A 401 -2.25 6.16 -26.04
CA TRP A 401 -2.46 7.02 -24.88
C TRP A 401 -1.56 6.61 -23.70
N TYR A 402 -1.37 7.50 -22.72
CA TYR A 402 -0.63 7.22 -21.49
C TYR A 402 -1.15 8.05 -20.32
N TYR A 403 -0.75 7.67 -19.11
CA TYR A 403 -0.96 8.46 -17.89
C TYR A 403 0.18 8.22 -16.90
N ASP A 404 0.35 9.13 -15.95
CA ASP A 404 1.43 9.15 -14.96
C ASP A 404 0.94 9.47 -13.54
N TRP A 405 -0.34 9.18 -13.27
CA TRP A 405 -1.05 9.47 -12.03
C TRP A 405 -1.17 10.96 -11.66
N ALA A 406 -0.76 11.90 -12.51
CA ALA A 406 -0.81 13.35 -12.26
C ALA A 406 -1.94 14.09 -13.01
N SER A 407 -2.16 15.36 -12.65
CA SER A 407 -3.09 16.28 -13.33
C SER A 407 -2.58 16.81 -14.67
N GLN A 408 -1.28 16.69 -14.94
CA GLN A 408 -0.60 17.26 -16.12
C GLN A 408 0.72 16.54 -16.39
N ASN A 409 1.17 16.54 -17.64
CA ASN A 409 2.36 15.80 -18.08
C ASN A 409 3.66 16.63 -18.08
N ASN A 410 3.69 17.80 -17.44
CA ASN A 410 4.85 18.73 -17.48
C ASN A 410 6.20 18.08 -17.12
N ASP A 411 6.22 17.10 -16.22
CA ASP A 411 7.43 16.35 -15.87
C ASP A 411 7.83 15.30 -16.93
N PHE A 412 6.85 14.78 -17.69
CA PHE A 412 6.99 13.66 -18.66
C PHE A 412 6.19 13.89 -19.96
N PRO A 413 6.49 14.93 -20.76
CA PRO A 413 5.74 15.24 -21.98
C PRO A 413 5.93 14.15 -23.06
N GLY A 414 4.83 13.55 -23.47
CA GLY A 414 4.79 12.42 -24.41
C GLY A 414 5.19 12.76 -25.85
N PRO A 415 5.29 11.75 -26.73
CA PRO A 415 5.46 11.96 -28.16
C PRO A 415 4.18 12.53 -28.80
N ALA A 416 4.33 13.27 -29.89
CA ALA A 416 3.20 13.89 -30.57
C ALA A 416 2.27 12.82 -31.16
N GLY A 417 0.96 12.96 -30.95
CA GLY A 417 -0.04 11.98 -31.39
C GLY A 417 -0.31 10.84 -30.40
N VAL A 418 0.34 10.83 -29.23
CA VAL A 418 -0.01 9.94 -28.11
C VAL A 418 -0.71 10.76 -27.02
N GLU A 419 -1.95 10.40 -26.72
CA GLU A 419 -2.83 11.16 -25.82
C GLU A 419 -2.39 11.02 -24.36
N PHE A 420 -2.18 12.14 -23.65
CA PHE A 420 -2.08 12.11 -22.19
C PHE A 420 -3.47 12.12 -21.57
N VAL A 421 -3.72 11.25 -20.59
CA VAL A 421 -4.96 11.23 -19.82
C VAL A 421 -4.68 11.63 -18.36
N PRO A 422 -5.07 12.83 -17.93
CA PRO A 422 -4.86 13.29 -16.57
C PRO A 422 -5.69 12.50 -15.54
N MET A 423 -5.22 12.50 -14.29
CA MET A 423 -5.84 11.85 -13.14
C MET A 423 -5.93 12.82 -11.96
N ILE A 424 -7.09 12.83 -11.27
CA ILE A 424 -7.18 13.39 -9.91
C ILE A 424 -6.97 12.25 -8.92
N TRP A 425 -5.70 11.99 -8.56
CA TRP A 425 -5.29 10.79 -7.84
C TRP A 425 -6.02 10.57 -6.51
N GLY A 426 -6.14 11.60 -5.68
CA GLY A 426 -6.82 11.50 -4.39
C GLY A 426 -7.38 12.82 -3.89
N ARG A 427 -7.89 12.83 -2.65
CA ARG A 427 -8.57 13.97 -2.02
C ARG A 427 -7.75 15.26 -2.06
N GLN A 428 -6.44 15.15 -1.85
CA GLN A 428 -5.49 16.26 -1.87
C GLN A 428 -5.32 16.90 -3.26
N ASN A 429 -5.65 16.17 -4.33
CA ASN A 429 -5.59 16.65 -5.71
C ASN A 429 -6.90 17.34 -6.14
N VAL A 430 -7.97 17.30 -5.34
CA VAL A 430 -9.25 17.96 -5.63
C VAL A 430 -9.12 19.46 -5.34
N THR A 431 -8.42 20.16 -6.22
CA THR A 431 -8.16 21.60 -6.14
C THR A 431 -8.50 22.27 -7.47
N GLY A 432 -8.89 23.55 -7.43
CA GLY A 432 -9.20 24.31 -8.65
C GLY A 432 -8.01 24.43 -9.61
N ALA A 433 -6.77 24.38 -9.10
CA ALA A 433 -5.57 24.36 -9.92
C ALA A 433 -5.44 23.03 -10.68
N ALA A 434 -5.38 21.89 -9.97
CA ALA A 434 -5.23 20.58 -10.60
C ALA A 434 -6.38 20.21 -11.56
N LEU A 435 -7.60 20.67 -11.27
CA LEU A 435 -8.76 20.49 -12.17
C LEU A 435 -8.67 21.38 -13.42
N ALA A 436 -8.03 22.55 -13.35
CA ALA A 436 -7.78 23.42 -14.50
C ALA A 436 -6.59 22.92 -15.35
N GLU A 437 -5.53 22.42 -14.71
CA GLU A 437 -4.41 21.72 -15.33
C GLU A 437 -4.91 20.53 -16.16
N ALA A 438 -5.66 19.62 -15.53
CA ALA A 438 -6.22 18.45 -16.21
C ALA A 438 -7.11 18.83 -17.41
N ARG A 439 -7.91 19.88 -17.29
CA ARG A 439 -8.74 20.39 -18.40
C ARG A 439 -7.91 20.99 -19.55
N SER A 440 -6.67 21.39 -19.31
CA SER A 440 -5.78 21.90 -20.37
C SER A 440 -5.10 20.79 -21.17
N GLU A 441 -5.08 19.56 -20.65
CA GLU A 441 -4.41 18.41 -21.26
C GLU A 441 -5.30 17.62 -22.23
N GLY A 442 -6.62 17.56 -22.00
CA GLY A 442 -7.53 16.82 -22.87
C GLY A 442 -8.98 16.76 -22.40
N ASP A 443 -9.75 15.87 -23.03
CA ASP A 443 -11.20 15.76 -22.84
C ASP A 443 -11.63 14.62 -21.89
N THR A 444 -10.71 13.78 -21.41
CA THR A 444 -11.02 12.66 -20.50
C THR A 444 -10.21 12.75 -19.21
N LEU A 445 -10.87 12.46 -18.08
CA LEU A 445 -10.28 12.53 -16.74
C LEU A 445 -10.46 11.19 -16.01
N LEU A 446 -9.37 10.68 -15.44
CA LEU A 446 -9.39 9.55 -14.51
C LEU A 446 -9.73 10.03 -13.09
N GLY A 447 -10.62 9.31 -12.42
CA GLY A 447 -10.96 9.51 -11.01
C GLY A 447 -9.86 9.01 -10.05
N PHE A 448 -10.21 8.92 -8.77
CA PHE A 448 -9.27 8.57 -7.69
C PHE A 448 -8.63 7.18 -7.86
N ASN A 449 -7.37 7.07 -7.46
CA ASN A 449 -6.53 5.87 -7.60
C ASN A 449 -6.59 4.98 -6.35
N GLU A 450 -7.14 3.78 -6.49
CA GLU A 450 -7.25 2.77 -5.43
C GLU A 450 -7.77 3.35 -4.10
N PRO A 451 -8.93 4.04 -4.11
CA PRO A 451 -9.50 4.66 -2.91
C PRO A 451 -9.86 3.63 -1.81
N ASP A 452 -9.99 2.37 -2.20
CA ASP A 452 -10.18 1.18 -1.37
C ASP A 452 -8.90 0.70 -0.65
N LEU A 453 -7.74 1.31 -0.92
CA LEU A 453 -6.47 1.00 -0.25
C LEU A 453 -5.93 2.18 0.59
N ALA A 454 -5.64 1.89 1.86
CA ALA A 454 -5.08 2.85 2.82
C ALA A 454 -3.68 3.39 2.44
N GLY A 455 -2.94 2.69 1.57
CA GLY A 455 -1.63 3.12 1.06
C GLY A 455 -1.69 3.97 -0.22
N GLN A 456 -2.91 4.22 -0.73
CA GLN A 456 -3.18 4.90 -2.00
C GLN A 456 -4.07 6.13 -1.72
N ALA A 457 -5.08 6.42 -2.54
CA ALA A 457 -5.94 7.60 -2.32
C ALA A 457 -6.69 7.59 -0.98
N ASN A 458 -6.94 6.40 -0.40
CA ASN A 458 -7.55 6.19 0.91
C ASN A 458 -8.80 7.07 1.14
N MET A 459 -9.88 6.76 0.42
CA MET A 459 -11.12 7.54 0.44
C MET A 459 -12.32 6.65 0.74
N SER A 460 -13.16 7.07 1.67
CA SER A 460 -14.50 6.48 1.78
C SER A 460 -15.29 6.75 0.50
N VAL A 461 -16.33 5.94 0.29
CA VAL A 461 -17.27 6.15 -0.83
C VAL A 461 -17.96 7.51 -0.70
N GLU A 462 -18.26 7.89 0.54
CA GLU A 462 -18.93 9.12 0.93
C GLU A 462 -18.04 10.35 0.62
N ASP A 463 -16.74 10.27 0.91
CA ASP A 463 -15.76 11.31 0.54
C ASP A 463 -15.63 11.43 -0.98
N ALA A 464 -15.52 10.31 -1.70
CA ALA A 464 -15.41 10.31 -3.16
C ALA A 464 -16.66 10.91 -3.82
N LEU A 465 -17.87 10.56 -3.35
CA LEU A 465 -19.14 11.13 -3.81
C LEU A 465 -19.30 12.62 -3.44
N THR A 466 -18.66 13.07 -2.36
CA THR A 466 -18.66 14.50 -1.96
C THR A 466 -17.70 15.32 -2.81
N ALA A 467 -16.57 14.74 -3.22
CA ALA A 467 -15.61 15.37 -4.12
C ALA A 467 -16.06 15.36 -5.60
N TRP A 468 -16.80 14.33 -6.03
CA TRP A 468 -17.14 14.07 -7.44
C TRP A 468 -17.75 15.25 -8.22
N PRO A 469 -18.65 16.09 -7.67
CA PRO A 469 -19.19 17.25 -8.39
C PRO A 469 -18.12 18.23 -8.88
N GLN A 470 -16.96 18.29 -8.21
CA GLN A 470 -15.84 19.15 -8.62
C GLN A 470 -15.13 18.59 -9.87
N LEU A 471 -15.01 17.27 -9.98
CA LEU A 471 -14.52 16.60 -11.19
C LEU A 471 -15.55 16.75 -12.32
N GLU A 472 -16.85 16.62 -12.03
CA GLU A 472 -17.92 16.77 -13.02
C GLU A 472 -18.02 18.18 -13.59
N ALA A 473 -17.72 19.21 -12.79
CA ALA A 473 -17.65 20.60 -13.21
C ALA A 473 -16.53 20.92 -14.22
N THR A 474 -15.56 20.03 -14.42
CA THR A 474 -14.57 20.16 -15.52
C THR A 474 -15.24 20.07 -16.90
N GLY A 475 -16.39 19.40 -17.00
CA GLY A 475 -17.04 19.07 -18.27
C GLY A 475 -16.34 17.97 -19.07
N MET A 476 -15.19 17.47 -18.61
CA MET A 476 -14.47 16.34 -19.22
C MET A 476 -15.28 15.06 -19.08
N ARG A 477 -15.01 14.08 -19.95
CA ARG A 477 -15.49 12.70 -19.80
C ARG A 477 -14.89 12.10 -18.53
N LEU A 478 -15.73 11.55 -17.65
CA LEU A 478 -15.30 11.00 -16.37
C LEU A 478 -15.20 9.49 -16.38
N VAL A 479 -14.00 8.97 -16.18
CA VAL A 479 -13.78 7.56 -15.82
C VAL A 479 -13.86 7.44 -14.30
N SER A 480 -14.50 6.39 -13.78
CA SER A 480 -14.65 6.17 -12.34
C SER A 480 -13.32 6.20 -11.58
N PRO A 481 -13.34 6.33 -10.24
CA PRO A 481 -12.22 5.89 -9.42
C PRO A 481 -11.87 4.45 -9.78
N ALA A 482 -10.57 4.16 -9.85
CA ALA A 482 -10.05 2.83 -10.16
C ALA A 482 -9.87 2.08 -8.84
N VAL A 483 -10.68 1.05 -8.59
CA VAL A 483 -10.52 0.21 -7.39
C VAL A 483 -9.44 -0.83 -7.61
N ALA A 484 -8.67 -1.12 -6.55
CA ALA A 484 -7.61 -2.11 -6.58
C ALA A 484 -8.14 -3.54 -6.77
N PHE A 485 -9.32 -3.84 -6.22
CA PHE A 485 -9.94 -5.17 -6.27
C PHE A 485 -11.47 -5.11 -6.17
N GLY A 486 -12.13 -6.25 -6.42
CA GLY A 486 -13.54 -6.44 -6.08
C GLY A 486 -14.53 -5.52 -6.80
N GLY A 487 -14.16 -4.98 -7.97
CA GLY A 487 -15.01 -4.06 -8.72
C GLY A 487 -16.37 -4.64 -9.11
N ASP A 488 -16.50 -5.97 -9.23
CA ASP A 488 -17.75 -6.69 -9.53
C ASP A 488 -18.54 -7.10 -8.27
N THR A 489 -18.00 -6.87 -7.07
CA THR A 489 -18.52 -7.41 -5.81
C THR A 489 -19.71 -6.59 -5.29
N PRO A 490 -20.90 -7.19 -5.07
CA PRO A 490 -22.04 -6.49 -4.46
C PRO A 490 -21.70 -5.90 -3.09
N GLY A 491 -22.01 -4.62 -2.87
CA GLY A 491 -21.66 -3.88 -1.65
C GLY A 491 -20.18 -3.49 -1.53
N GLY A 492 -19.33 -3.86 -2.49
CA GLY A 492 -17.94 -3.42 -2.59
C GLY A 492 -17.82 -1.91 -2.82
N TRP A 493 -16.58 -1.38 -2.79
CA TRP A 493 -16.32 0.06 -2.88
C TRP A 493 -16.91 0.66 -4.17
N LEU A 494 -16.59 0.08 -5.33
CA LEU A 494 -17.09 0.53 -6.63
C LEU A 494 -18.61 0.40 -6.75
N ASP A 495 -19.18 -0.66 -6.17
CA ASP A 495 -20.63 -0.91 -6.18
C ASP A 495 -21.41 0.15 -5.42
N ARG A 496 -20.94 0.49 -4.21
CA ARG A 496 -21.51 1.56 -3.39
C ARG A 496 -21.30 2.93 -4.05
N PHE A 497 -20.12 3.19 -4.62
CA PHE A 497 -19.84 4.43 -5.35
C PHE A 497 -20.75 4.60 -6.57
N LEU A 498 -20.84 3.63 -7.47
CA LEU A 498 -21.69 3.73 -8.67
C LEU A 498 -23.19 3.78 -8.33
N THR A 499 -23.61 3.14 -7.23
CA THR A 499 -24.98 3.24 -6.71
C THR A 499 -25.27 4.63 -6.14
N GLY A 500 -24.35 5.17 -5.33
CA GLY A 500 -24.45 6.51 -4.75
C GLY A 500 -24.33 7.64 -5.77
N ALA A 501 -23.51 7.48 -6.81
CA ALA A 501 -23.42 8.41 -7.92
C ALA A 501 -24.75 8.45 -8.68
N ARG A 502 -25.31 7.28 -9.02
CA ARG A 502 -26.62 7.17 -9.68
C ARG A 502 -27.75 7.77 -8.85
N SER A 503 -27.79 7.55 -7.53
CA SER A 503 -28.84 8.11 -6.66
C SER A 503 -28.72 9.62 -6.46
N LYS A 504 -27.50 10.18 -6.58
CA LYS A 504 -27.23 11.62 -6.57
C LYS A 504 -27.34 12.29 -7.95
N GLY A 505 -27.57 11.53 -9.02
CA GLY A 505 -27.63 12.05 -10.40
C GLY A 505 -26.28 12.42 -11.00
N LEU A 506 -25.17 11.95 -10.43
CA LEU A 506 -23.80 12.27 -10.83
C LEU A 506 -23.37 11.43 -12.06
N ARG A 507 -22.67 12.06 -13.01
CA ARG A 507 -22.15 11.40 -14.21
C ARG A 507 -20.89 10.57 -13.93
N VAL A 508 -20.89 9.35 -14.46
CA VAL A 508 -19.71 8.47 -14.57
C VAL A 508 -19.82 7.80 -15.94
N ASP A 509 -18.90 8.08 -16.86
CA ASP A 509 -19.05 7.69 -18.28
C ASP A 509 -18.44 6.32 -18.58
N ALA A 510 -17.32 5.99 -17.94
CA ALA A 510 -16.64 4.71 -18.02
C ALA A 510 -16.17 4.24 -16.63
N ILE A 511 -15.78 2.97 -16.50
CA ILE A 511 -15.26 2.38 -15.26
C ILE A 511 -13.77 2.06 -15.44
N ALA A 512 -12.93 2.56 -14.55
CA ALA A 512 -11.53 2.16 -14.45
C ALA A 512 -11.39 0.92 -13.54
N LEU A 513 -10.52 -0.01 -13.93
CA LEU A 513 -10.19 -1.23 -13.19
C LEU A 513 -8.69 -1.44 -13.12
N HIS A 514 -8.22 -1.84 -11.94
CA HIS A 514 -6.89 -2.43 -11.76
C HIS A 514 -7.01 -3.95 -11.63
N TRP A 515 -5.96 -4.68 -12.04
CA TRP A 515 -5.89 -6.12 -11.85
C TRP A 515 -4.46 -6.66 -11.83
N TYR A 516 -4.08 -7.38 -10.77
CA TYR A 516 -2.75 -7.97 -10.61
C TYR A 516 -2.85 -9.47 -10.31
N GLY A 517 -2.49 -10.30 -11.28
CA GLY A 517 -2.63 -11.75 -11.17
C GLY A 517 -1.59 -12.37 -10.26
N SER A 518 -2.05 -12.99 -9.16
CA SER A 518 -1.20 -13.76 -8.23
C SER A 518 -0.89 -15.18 -8.73
N ASP A 519 -1.71 -15.71 -9.65
CA ASP A 519 -1.48 -16.94 -10.42
C ASP A 519 -0.70 -16.61 -11.72
N PHE A 520 0.46 -17.25 -11.92
CA PHE A 520 1.30 -17.08 -13.11
C PHE A 520 1.13 -18.22 -14.14
N SER A 521 0.06 -19.01 -14.02
CA SER A 521 -0.32 -20.04 -15.00
C SER A 521 -1.06 -19.46 -16.21
N ALA A 522 -1.30 -20.28 -17.23
CA ALA A 522 -2.12 -19.88 -18.38
C ALA A 522 -3.60 -19.58 -18.01
N ALA A 523 -4.08 -20.02 -16.84
CA ALA A 523 -5.44 -19.72 -16.38
C ALA A 523 -5.63 -18.24 -16.02
N SER A 524 -4.54 -17.55 -15.67
CA SER A 524 -4.49 -16.14 -15.26
C SER A 524 -5.13 -15.19 -16.28
N VAL A 525 -4.94 -15.45 -17.59
CA VAL A 525 -5.60 -14.69 -18.67
C VAL A 525 -7.12 -14.78 -18.58
N ASN A 526 -7.68 -15.96 -18.29
CA ASN A 526 -9.13 -16.15 -18.19
C ASN A 526 -9.69 -15.58 -16.87
N GLN A 527 -8.90 -15.58 -15.79
CA GLN A 527 -9.26 -14.94 -14.52
C GLN A 527 -9.42 -13.41 -14.72
N PHE A 528 -8.39 -12.76 -15.29
CA PHE A 528 -8.41 -11.33 -15.62
C PHE A 528 -9.57 -10.95 -16.55
N LEU A 529 -9.70 -11.65 -17.69
CA LEU A 529 -10.74 -11.33 -18.67
C LEU A 529 -12.14 -11.63 -18.12
N GLY A 530 -12.29 -12.64 -17.26
CA GLY A 530 -13.53 -12.94 -16.56
C GLY A 530 -13.95 -11.85 -15.56
N TYR A 531 -12.99 -11.24 -14.85
CA TYR A 531 -13.24 -10.07 -13.99
C TYR A 531 -13.71 -8.85 -14.81
N VAL A 532 -13.03 -8.56 -15.92
CA VAL A 532 -13.44 -7.50 -16.87
C VAL A 532 -14.86 -7.74 -17.41
N ASP A 533 -15.19 -8.98 -17.78
CA ASP A 533 -16.54 -9.36 -18.21
C ASP A 533 -17.59 -9.19 -17.08
N ALA A 534 -17.24 -9.56 -15.84
CA ALA A 534 -18.12 -9.48 -14.67
C ALA A 534 -18.48 -8.03 -14.31
N VAL A 535 -17.50 -7.13 -14.27
CA VAL A 535 -17.73 -5.70 -14.03
C VAL A 535 -18.61 -5.10 -15.13
N HIS A 536 -18.29 -5.34 -16.41
CA HIS A 536 -19.10 -4.84 -17.52
C HIS A 536 -20.55 -5.36 -17.44
N LYS A 537 -20.73 -6.66 -17.19
CA LYS A 537 -22.04 -7.29 -17.04
C LYS A 537 -22.84 -6.70 -15.87
N ARG A 538 -22.17 -6.29 -14.78
CA ARG A 538 -22.82 -5.71 -13.59
C ARG A 538 -23.32 -4.29 -13.81
N TYR A 539 -22.54 -3.43 -14.48
CA TYR A 539 -22.83 -2.00 -14.56
C TYR A 539 -23.26 -1.47 -15.93
N GLY A 540 -23.00 -2.21 -17.01
CA GLY A 540 -23.34 -1.83 -18.38
C GLY A 540 -22.63 -0.55 -18.86
N LYS A 541 -21.44 -0.26 -18.34
CA LYS A 541 -20.61 0.91 -18.71
C LYS A 541 -19.33 0.45 -19.42
N PRO A 542 -18.80 1.24 -20.37
CA PRO A 542 -17.50 0.97 -20.98
C PRO A 542 -16.40 0.81 -19.92
N ILE A 543 -15.46 -0.09 -20.20
CA ILE A 543 -14.38 -0.45 -19.29
C ILE A 543 -13.05 0.08 -19.79
N TRP A 544 -12.30 0.66 -18.87
CA TRP A 544 -10.90 1.04 -18.97
C TRP A 544 -10.11 0.17 -17.99
N ILE A 545 -9.03 -0.45 -18.46
CA ILE A 545 -8.09 -1.15 -17.58
C ILE A 545 -6.88 -0.24 -17.42
N THR A 546 -6.88 0.59 -16.38
CA THR A 546 -5.81 1.59 -16.17
C THR A 546 -4.52 0.94 -15.69
N GLU A 547 -4.61 -0.17 -14.95
CA GLU A 547 -3.46 -0.98 -14.57
C GLU A 547 -3.75 -2.47 -14.73
N PHE A 548 -2.86 -3.20 -15.38
CA PHE A 548 -2.83 -4.65 -15.24
C PHE A 548 -1.44 -5.24 -15.37
N GLY A 549 -1.23 -6.36 -14.66
CA GLY A 549 0.02 -7.10 -14.67
C GLY A 549 -0.08 -8.46 -13.98
N LEU A 550 1.07 -9.11 -13.82
CA LEU A 550 1.24 -10.34 -13.04
C LEU A 550 2.20 -10.03 -11.89
N MET A 551 1.67 -9.89 -10.68
CA MET A 551 2.43 -9.56 -9.48
C MET A 551 1.77 -10.30 -8.32
N ASN A 552 2.56 -11.04 -7.54
CA ASN A 552 2.04 -11.74 -6.38
C ASN A 552 2.53 -11.04 -5.11
N PHE A 553 1.65 -10.25 -4.51
CA PHE A 553 1.91 -9.45 -3.31
C PHE A 553 1.80 -10.26 -1.99
N SER A 554 1.69 -11.59 -2.05
CA SER A 554 1.62 -12.42 -0.83
C SER A 554 2.99 -12.61 -0.16
N GLY A 555 3.26 -11.75 0.82
CA GLY A 555 4.52 -11.74 1.57
C GLY A 555 5.60 -10.91 0.86
N SER A 556 6.77 -11.49 0.63
CA SER A 556 7.74 -10.87 -0.29
C SER A 556 7.16 -10.90 -1.72
N PRO A 557 7.11 -9.76 -2.43
CA PRO A 557 6.65 -9.73 -3.81
C PRO A 557 7.34 -10.79 -4.66
N LYS A 558 6.54 -11.57 -5.40
CA LYS A 558 7.04 -12.49 -6.41
C LYS A 558 6.59 -12.01 -7.77
N TYR A 559 7.47 -12.21 -8.74
CA TYR A 559 7.23 -11.85 -10.12
C TYR A 559 7.28 -13.08 -11.03
N PRO A 560 6.50 -13.08 -12.11
CA PRO A 560 6.54 -14.11 -13.15
C PRO A 560 7.88 -14.13 -13.88
N SER A 561 8.24 -15.30 -14.43
CA SER A 561 9.29 -15.37 -15.45
C SER A 561 8.89 -14.62 -16.73
N ASP A 562 9.88 -14.24 -17.56
CA ASP A 562 9.62 -13.58 -18.85
C ASP A 562 8.67 -14.38 -19.75
N ALA A 563 8.84 -15.71 -19.80
CA ALA A 563 7.95 -16.58 -20.56
C ALA A 563 6.47 -16.47 -20.09
N GLN A 564 6.24 -16.32 -18.78
CA GLN A 564 4.91 -16.14 -18.20
C GLN A 564 4.37 -14.73 -18.49
N LYS A 565 5.19 -13.67 -18.37
CA LYS A 565 4.81 -12.30 -18.77
C LYS A 565 4.39 -12.24 -20.24
N VAL A 566 5.23 -12.79 -21.14
CA VAL A 566 4.97 -12.84 -22.59
C VAL A 566 3.69 -13.60 -22.92
N ALA A 567 3.46 -14.75 -22.28
CA ALA A 567 2.25 -15.55 -22.50
C ALA A 567 1.00 -14.80 -22.02
N PHE A 568 1.05 -14.20 -20.83
CA PHE A 568 -0.06 -13.42 -20.28
C PHE A 568 -0.36 -12.17 -21.12
N ILE A 569 0.65 -11.37 -21.47
CA ILE A 569 0.49 -10.17 -22.30
C ILE A 569 -0.22 -10.51 -23.62
N LYS A 570 0.23 -11.55 -24.32
CA LYS A 570 -0.38 -11.98 -25.60
C LYS A 570 -1.83 -12.43 -25.44
N GLY A 571 -2.14 -13.19 -24.38
CA GLY A 571 -3.51 -13.66 -24.12
C GLY A 571 -4.45 -12.54 -23.66
N ALA A 572 -3.99 -11.70 -22.74
CA ALA A 572 -4.74 -10.59 -22.18
C ALA A 572 -5.08 -9.55 -23.25
N THR A 573 -4.08 -8.99 -23.95
CA THR A 573 -4.30 -7.96 -24.97
C THR A 573 -5.20 -8.45 -26.11
N ALA A 574 -4.95 -9.65 -26.67
CA ALA A 574 -5.82 -10.24 -27.69
C ALA A 574 -7.25 -10.54 -27.18
N GLY A 575 -7.43 -10.70 -25.86
CA GLY A 575 -8.74 -10.81 -25.22
C GLY A 575 -9.44 -9.46 -25.04
N LEU A 576 -8.71 -8.41 -24.70
CA LEU A 576 -9.21 -7.04 -24.53
C LEU A 576 -9.58 -6.39 -25.88
N GLU A 577 -8.81 -6.64 -26.94
CA GLU A 577 -9.14 -6.15 -28.28
C GLU A 577 -10.49 -6.66 -28.77
N LYS A 578 -10.77 -7.96 -28.56
CA LYS A 578 -12.04 -8.61 -28.94
C LYS A 578 -13.26 -8.11 -28.16
N ARG A 579 -13.07 -7.42 -27.03
CA ARG A 579 -14.16 -6.90 -26.19
C ARG A 579 -14.53 -5.49 -26.65
N SER A 580 -15.64 -5.35 -27.35
CA SER A 580 -16.11 -4.06 -27.87
C SER A 580 -16.41 -3.01 -26.77
N PHE A 581 -16.73 -3.47 -25.56
CA PHE A 581 -16.97 -2.61 -24.40
C PHE A 581 -15.69 -2.24 -23.63
N VAL A 582 -14.55 -2.87 -23.93
CA VAL A 582 -13.24 -2.40 -23.46
C VAL A 582 -12.79 -1.34 -24.44
N GLU A 583 -12.67 -0.10 -23.96
CA GLU A 583 -12.24 1.03 -24.77
C GLU A 583 -10.72 1.21 -24.71
N ARG A 584 -10.12 1.04 -23.54
CA ARG A 584 -8.69 1.29 -23.31
C ARG A 584 -8.09 0.33 -22.28
N TYR A 585 -6.80 0.05 -22.42
CA TYR A 585 -6.02 -0.73 -21.47
C TYR A 585 -4.56 -0.26 -21.40
N ALA A 586 -3.97 -0.26 -20.21
CA ALA A 586 -2.61 0.16 -19.95
C ALA A 586 -1.87 -0.85 -19.06
N TRP A 587 -0.71 -1.33 -19.54
CA TRP A 587 0.16 -2.19 -18.73
C TRP A 587 0.81 -1.40 -17.60
N PHE A 588 0.97 -2.03 -16.44
CA PHE A 588 1.73 -1.48 -15.32
C PHE A 588 3.14 -2.11 -15.27
N GLY A 589 4.21 -1.39 -15.60
CA GLY A 589 4.28 -0.06 -16.22
C GLY A 589 5.33 -0.02 -17.34
N LEU A 590 5.48 1.13 -17.99
CA LEU A 590 6.46 1.29 -19.07
C LEU A 590 7.91 1.08 -18.60
N PRO A 591 8.38 1.69 -17.48
CA PRO A 591 9.77 1.57 -17.06
C PRO A 591 10.08 0.23 -16.39
N ALA A 592 11.28 -0.31 -16.63
CA ALA A 592 11.86 -1.50 -16.03
C ALA A 592 13.14 -1.13 -15.24
N VAL A 593 13.00 -0.23 -14.28
CA VAL A 593 14.12 0.37 -13.52
C VAL A 593 13.84 0.39 -12.01
N GLY A 594 14.89 0.25 -11.18
CA GLY A 594 14.74 0.18 -9.72
C GLY A 594 13.81 -0.96 -9.31
N ASP A 595 12.78 -0.67 -8.52
CA ASP A 595 11.82 -1.67 -8.02
C ASP A 595 10.89 -2.28 -9.11
N SER A 596 10.99 -1.80 -10.36
CA SER A 596 10.15 -2.23 -11.49
C SER A 596 10.83 -3.16 -12.51
N VAL A 597 12.11 -3.48 -12.31
CA VAL A 597 12.90 -4.34 -13.24
C VAL A 597 12.22 -5.66 -13.59
N ASP A 598 11.48 -6.25 -12.64
CA ASP A 598 10.87 -7.56 -12.81
C ASP A 598 9.56 -7.56 -13.63
N PHE A 599 8.92 -6.42 -13.84
CA PHE A 599 7.60 -6.33 -14.53
C PHE A 599 7.50 -5.23 -15.60
N GLY A 600 8.46 -4.31 -15.65
CA GLY A 600 8.51 -3.21 -16.61
C GLY A 600 8.73 -3.64 -18.07
N LEU A 601 8.41 -2.72 -18.98
CA LEU A 601 8.51 -2.96 -20.42
C LEU A 601 9.84 -2.49 -21.03
N TYR A 602 10.47 -1.43 -20.50
CA TYR A 602 11.66 -0.79 -21.08
C TYR A 602 12.67 -0.36 -20.02
N GLU A 603 13.93 -0.76 -20.20
CA GLU A 603 15.05 -0.35 -19.33
C GLU A 603 15.44 1.12 -19.60
N ASP A 604 15.36 1.53 -20.88
CA ASP A 604 15.54 2.89 -21.38
C ASP A 604 14.71 3.12 -22.66
N GLY A 605 14.93 4.24 -23.38
CA GLY A 605 14.18 4.57 -24.59
C GLY A 605 14.31 3.58 -25.77
N ASP A 606 15.37 2.78 -25.81
CA ASP A 606 15.73 1.91 -26.94
C ASP A 606 15.75 0.40 -26.57
N SER A 607 15.68 0.09 -25.26
CA SER A 607 15.90 -1.26 -24.70
C SER A 607 14.64 -1.90 -24.11
N PRO A 608 13.76 -2.51 -24.93
CA PRO A 608 12.60 -3.25 -24.43
C PRO A 608 12.97 -4.60 -23.82
N THR A 609 12.37 -4.92 -22.68
CA THR A 609 12.40 -6.26 -22.06
C THR A 609 11.63 -7.28 -22.93
N GLU A 610 11.65 -8.56 -22.59
CA GLU A 610 10.80 -9.55 -23.30
C GLU A 610 9.30 -9.24 -23.15
N ALA A 611 8.89 -8.72 -21.98
CA ALA A 611 7.54 -8.19 -21.77
C ALA A 611 7.29 -6.97 -22.68
N GLY A 612 8.26 -6.04 -22.76
CA GLY A 612 8.23 -4.90 -23.69
C GLY A 612 8.04 -5.31 -25.14
N LYS A 613 8.81 -6.29 -25.64
CA LYS A 613 8.69 -6.82 -27.00
C LYS A 613 7.32 -7.44 -27.26
N ALA A 614 6.75 -8.15 -26.29
CA ALA A 614 5.41 -8.74 -26.40
C ALA A 614 4.30 -7.68 -26.37
N TYR A 615 4.38 -6.67 -25.50
CA TYR A 615 3.38 -5.61 -25.39
C TYR A 615 3.46 -4.62 -26.56
N ARG A 616 4.68 -4.33 -27.02
CA ARG A 616 4.93 -3.65 -28.28
C ARG A 616 4.18 -4.36 -29.40
N ALA A 617 4.34 -5.67 -29.56
CA ALA A 617 3.70 -6.47 -30.61
C ALA A 617 2.19 -6.68 -30.47
N ALA A 618 1.56 -6.22 -29.38
CA ALA A 618 0.11 -6.27 -29.18
C ALA A 618 -0.61 -5.05 -29.80
N GLY A 619 -1.92 -5.22 -30.05
CA GLY A 619 -2.77 -4.28 -30.79
C GLY A 619 -3.09 -4.85 -32.16
#